data_AF-A0A9E2AJ74-F1
#
_entry.id   AF-A0A9E2AJ74-F1
#
_cell.length_a   1.000
_cell.length_b   1.000
_cell.length_c   1.000
_cell.angle_alpha   90.00
_cell.angle_beta   90.00
_cell.angle_gamma   90.00
#
_symmetry.space_group_name_H-M   'P 1'
#
loop_
_entity.id
_entity.type
_entity.pdbx_description
1 polymer ?
#
loop_
_entity_poly.entity_id
_entity_poly.type
_entity_poly.pdbx_seq_one_letter_code
_entity_poly.pdbx_strand_id
1 'polypeptide(L)'
;MQQIVDLENDSEYSGLDVPLVSIAFDSPEVLSAAGQEYGVGPTPLLSDPDGSVSEAYDVLQWAVATGEPGHTFVLVDRDGKIAWIQDYGAPENRGVMYVETFEIAREVADALDR
;
A
#
# COMPACT_ATOMS: atom_id res chain seq x y z
N MET A 1 -9.36 4.25 1.76
CA MET A 1 -8.87 4.41 3.15
C MET A 1 -9.17 3.23 4.07
N GLN A 2 -10.29 2.50 3.93
CA GLN A 2 -10.57 1.36 4.84
C GLN A 2 -9.41 0.34 4.93
N GLN A 3 -8.79 -0.01 3.80
CA GLN A 3 -7.65 -0.94 3.76
C GLN A 3 -6.52 -0.58 4.73
N ILE A 4 -6.14 0.70 4.80
CA ILE A 4 -5.02 1.13 5.66
C ILE A 4 -5.41 1.11 7.14
N VAL A 5 -6.66 1.46 7.44
CA VAL A 5 -7.21 1.40 8.81
C VAL A 5 -7.24 -0.05 9.30
N ASP A 6 -7.69 -0.99 8.48
CA ASP A 6 -7.76 -2.38 8.90
C ASP A 6 -6.35 -2.96 9.10
N LEU A 7 -5.43 -2.66 8.17
CA LEU A 7 -4.06 -3.18 8.22
C LEU A 7 -3.26 -2.63 9.41
N GLU A 8 -3.40 -1.35 9.76
CA GLU A 8 -2.70 -0.77 10.91
C GLU A 8 -3.23 -1.28 12.27
N ASN A 9 -4.44 -1.85 12.28
CA ASN A 9 -5.05 -2.46 13.46
C ASN A 9 -4.95 -3.99 13.47
N ASP A 10 -4.31 -4.59 12.46
CA ASP A 10 -4.17 -6.03 12.33
C ASP A 10 -3.03 -6.58 13.21
N SER A 11 -3.36 -7.54 14.09
CA SER A 11 -2.40 -8.13 15.02
C SER A 11 -1.38 -9.06 14.36
N GLU A 12 -1.75 -9.70 13.25
CA GLU A 12 -0.84 -10.58 12.51
C GLU A 12 0.20 -9.74 11.77
N TYR A 13 -0.24 -8.68 11.09
CA TYR A 13 0.64 -7.74 10.39
C TYR A 13 1.57 -7.01 11.37
N SER A 14 1.02 -6.45 12.46
CA SER A 14 1.85 -5.78 13.48
C SER A 14 2.88 -6.71 14.14
N GLY A 15 2.64 -8.02 14.16
CA GLY A 15 3.60 -9.03 14.61
C GLY A 15 4.82 -9.21 13.71
N LEU A 16 4.79 -8.71 12.46
CA LEU A 16 5.87 -8.84 11.48
C LEU A 16 6.98 -7.80 11.65
N ASP A 17 6.78 -6.77 12.49
CA ASP A 17 7.72 -5.66 12.68
C ASP A 17 8.08 -4.93 11.36
N VAL A 18 7.09 -4.80 10.46
CA VAL A 18 7.20 -4.09 9.17
C VAL A 18 6.46 -2.76 9.26
N PRO A 19 7.15 -1.61 9.19
CA PRO A 19 6.50 -0.30 9.17
C PRO A 19 5.59 -0.14 7.96
N LEU A 20 4.43 0.47 8.17
CA LEU A 20 3.44 0.72 7.12
C LEU A 20 3.46 2.19 6.71
N VAL A 21 3.35 2.43 5.40
CA VAL A 21 3.22 3.76 4.80
C VAL A 21 2.23 3.67 3.64
N SER A 22 1.34 4.65 3.51
CA SER A 22 0.44 4.78 2.37
C SER A 22 0.91 5.90 1.45
N ILE A 23 0.86 5.68 0.14
CA ILE A 23 1.29 6.66 -0.87
C ILE A 23 0.17 6.79 -1.91
N ALA A 24 -0.21 8.03 -2.23
CA ALA A 24 -1.24 8.32 -3.23
C ALA A 24 -0.94 9.63 -3.97
N PHE A 25 -1.55 9.82 -5.15
CA PHE A 25 -1.40 11.05 -5.95
C PHE A 25 -2.11 12.26 -5.33
N ASP A 26 -3.06 12.03 -4.43
CA ASP A 26 -3.79 13.07 -3.72
C ASP A 26 -2.87 14.05 -2.99
N SER A 27 -3.31 15.31 -2.90
CA SER A 27 -2.55 16.34 -2.18
C SER A 27 -2.50 16.04 -0.66
N PRO A 28 -1.51 16.59 0.06
CA PRO A 28 -1.44 16.43 1.51
C PRO A 28 -2.73 16.88 2.24
N GLU A 29 -3.43 17.89 1.74
CA GLU A 29 -4.69 18.36 2.32
C GLU A 29 -5.81 17.32 2.17
N VAL A 30 -5.93 16.71 0.99
CA VAL A 30 -6.93 15.66 0.73
C VAL A 30 -6.63 14.43 1.58
N LEU A 31 -5.37 13.99 1.60
CA LEU A 31 -4.93 12.85 2.42
C LEU A 31 -5.13 13.11 3.91
N SER A 32 -4.85 14.33 4.38
CA SER A 32 -5.06 14.69 5.80
C SER A 32 -6.54 14.67 6.17
N ALA A 33 -7.41 15.22 5.33
CA ALA A 33 -8.86 15.20 5.56
C ALA A 33 -9.38 13.75 5.58
N ALA A 34 -8.97 12.93 4.60
CA ALA A 34 -9.36 11.53 4.54
C ALA A 34 -8.81 10.72 5.73
N GLY A 35 -7.56 10.95 6.13
CA GLY A 35 -6.97 10.32 7.32
C GLY A 35 -7.77 10.62 8.59
N GLN A 36 -8.22 11.88 8.76
CA GLN A 36 -9.06 12.28 9.89
C GLN A 36 -10.46 11.66 9.83
N GLU A 37 -11.07 11.61 8.65
CA GLU A 37 -12.41 11.02 8.45
C GLU A 37 -12.43 9.53 8.80
N TYR A 38 -11.41 8.79 8.35
CA TYR A 38 -11.33 7.33 8.53
C TYR A 38 -10.61 6.91 9.82
N GLY A 39 -9.98 7.85 10.54
CA GLY A 39 -9.29 7.57 11.79
C GLY A 39 -7.93 6.88 11.64
N VAL A 40 -7.19 7.18 10.58
CA VAL A 40 -5.82 6.67 10.35
C VAL A 40 -4.86 7.28 11.39
N GLY A 41 -4.19 6.44 12.18
CA GLY A 41 -3.53 6.87 13.42
C GLY A 41 -1.99 6.82 13.40
N PRO A 42 -1.37 5.64 13.34
CA PRO A 42 0.09 5.51 13.28
C PRO A 42 0.66 5.60 11.87
N THR A 43 -0.12 5.29 10.83
CA THR A 43 0.41 5.13 9.48
C THR A 43 0.60 6.47 8.77
N PRO A 44 1.81 6.82 8.30
CA PRO A 44 2.02 8.00 7.46
C PRO A 44 1.26 7.88 6.14
N LEU A 45 0.56 8.96 5.77
CA LEU A 45 -0.05 9.15 4.46
C LEU A 45 0.84 10.13 3.66
N LEU A 46 1.42 9.66 2.57
CA LEU A 46 2.35 10.42 1.73
C LEU A 46 1.70 10.77 0.39
N SER A 47 2.02 11.96 -0.09
CA SER A 47 1.56 12.49 -1.38
C SER A 47 2.66 12.30 -2.43
N ASP A 48 2.28 11.75 -3.59
CA ASP A 48 3.12 11.53 -4.78
C ASP A 48 2.45 12.17 -6.02
N PRO A 49 2.24 13.50 -6.03
CA PRO A 49 1.39 14.16 -7.01
C PRO A 49 2.01 14.19 -8.42
N ASP A 50 3.32 14.00 -8.53
CA ASP A 50 4.03 13.90 -9.81
C ASP A 50 4.25 12.45 -10.27
N GLY A 51 3.85 11.48 -9.45
CA GLY A 51 3.99 10.05 -9.72
C GLY A 51 5.43 9.54 -9.71
N SER A 52 6.40 10.33 -9.25
CA SER A 52 7.81 9.96 -9.30
C SER A 52 8.14 8.75 -8.42
N VAL A 53 7.46 8.60 -7.27
CA VAL A 53 7.61 7.40 -6.44
C VAL A 53 6.96 6.22 -7.13
N SER A 54 5.75 6.40 -7.65
CA SER A 54 5.03 5.33 -8.34
C SER A 54 5.76 4.83 -9.59
N GLU A 55 6.44 5.70 -10.33
CA GLU A 55 7.33 5.34 -11.43
C GLU A 55 8.59 4.61 -10.94
N ALA A 56 9.23 5.09 -9.87
CA ALA A 56 10.44 4.48 -9.32
C ALA A 56 10.22 3.05 -8.80
N TYR A 57 9.02 2.75 -8.34
CA TYR A 57 8.60 1.41 -7.89
C TYR A 57 7.96 0.56 -9.00
N ASP A 58 7.93 1.07 -10.24
CA ASP A 58 7.36 0.40 -11.41
C ASP A 58 5.89 -0.02 -11.24
N VAL A 59 5.10 0.70 -10.43
CA VAL A 59 3.69 0.32 -10.15
C VAL A 59 2.71 0.88 -11.18
N LEU A 60 3.14 1.86 -12.00
CA LEU A 60 2.28 2.49 -13.01
C LEU A 60 1.93 1.56 -14.19
N GLN A 61 2.57 0.39 -14.29
CA GLN A 61 2.15 -0.64 -15.23
C GLN A 61 0.73 -1.18 -14.94
N TRP A 62 0.24 -1.01 -13.71
CA TRP A 62 -1.13 -1.36 -13.28
C TRP A 62 -2.00 -0.13 -13.04
N ALA A 63 -1.60 1.03 -13.58
CA ALA A 63 -2.35 2.26 -13.39
C ALA A 63 -3.80 2.12 -13.89
N VAL A 64 -4.73 2.72 -13.14
CA VAL A 64 -6.12 2.83 -13.58
C VAL A 64 -6.23 3.77 -14.80
N ALA A 65 -7.39 3.83 -15.45
CA ALA A 65 -7.57 4.63 -16.66
C ALA A 65 -7.25 6.13 -16.50
N THR A 66 -7.26 6.66 -15.27
CA THR A 66 -6.88 8.03 -14.93
C THR A 66 -5.36 8.25 -14.84
N GLY A 67 -4.56 7.19 -14.90
CA GLY A 67 -3.09 7.22 -14.79
C GLY A 67 -2.56 7.08 -13.37
N GLU A 68 -3.45 7.05 -12.37
CA GLU A 68 -3.09 6.83 -10.96
C GLU A 68 -2.68 5.38 -10.71
N PRO A 69 -1.77 5.12 -9.75
CA PRO A 69 -1.44 3.76 -9.34
C PRO A 69 -2.70 2.99 -8.92
N GLY A 70 -2.68 1.68 -9.16
CA GLY A 70 -3.77 0.78 -8.81
C GLY A 70 -3.87 0.51 -7.31
N HIS A 71 -4.09 -0.74 -6.93
CA HIS A 71 -4.15 -1.17 -5.53
C HIS A 71 -2.94 -2.06 -5.23
N THR A 72 -1.78 -1.42 -5.15
CA THR A 72 -0.48 -2.10 -5.11
C THR A 72 0.15 -2.05 -3.73
N PHE A 73 0.74 -3.17 -3.32
CA PHE A 73 1.54 -3.31 -2.11
C PHE A 73 2.98 -3.63 -2.49
N VAL A 74 3.92 -3.03 -1.76
CA VAL A 74 5.35 -3.23 -1.94
C VAL A 74 5.99 -3.48 -0.58
N LEU A 75 6.74 -4.58 -0.46
CA LEU A 75 7.64 -4.83 0.65
C LEU A 75 9.07 -4.49 0.23
N VAL A 76 9.70 -3.60 1.00
CA VAL A 76 11.11 -3.24 0.85
C VAL A 76 11.91 -3.84 1.99
N ASP A 77 12.97 -4.57 1.67
CA ASP A 77 13.86 -5.18 2.66
C ASP A 77 14.81 -4.16 3.32
N ARG A 78 15.62 -4.64 4.26
CA ARG A 78 16.59 -3.82 5.01
C ARG A 78 17.74 -3.29 4.15
N ASP A 79 17.96 -3.86 2.97
CA ASP A 79 18.96 -3.41 1.98
C ASP A 79 18.36 -2.38 1.01
N GLY A 80 17.07 -2.05 1.14
CA GLY A 80 16.36 -1.13 0.27
C GLY A 80 15.91 -1.75 -1.05
N LYS A 81 15.80 -3.08 -1.14
CA LYS A 81 15.34 -3.79 -2.34
C LYS A 81 13.89 -4.22 -2.19
N ILE A 82 13.19 -4.31 -3.32
CA ILE A 82 11.84 -4.86 -3.37
C ILE A 82 11.93 -6.38 -3.13
N ALA A 83 11.45 -6.83 -1.97
CA ALA A 83 11.37 -8.25 -1.63
C ALA A 83 10.06 -8.88 -2.12
N TRP A 84 9.00 -8.08 -2.23
CA TRP A 84 7.71 -8.49 -2.77
C TRP A 84 6.94 -7.28 -3.30
N ILE A 85 6.20 -7.50 -4.38
CA ILE A 85 5.33 -6.50 -5.01
C ILE A 85 4.11 -7.23 -5.57
N GLN A 86 2.91 -6.73 -5.28
CA GLN A 86 1.68 -7.26 -5.80
C GLN A 86 0.64 -6.15 -5.95
N ASP A 87 0.14 -5.99 -7.15
CA ASP A 87 -1.07 -5.22 -7.39
C ASP A 87 -2.31 -6.11 -7.28
N TYR A 88 -3.39 -5.57 -6.74
CA TYR A 88 -4.68 -6.25 -6.63
C TYR A 88 -5.79 -5.57 -7.43
N GLY A 89 -5.55 -4.32 -7.86
CA GLY A 89 -6.55 -3.46 -8.50
C GLY A 89 -6.70 -3.73 -9.99
N ALA A 90 -5.66 -4.20 -10.67
CA ALA A 90 -5.69 -4.51 -12.08
C ALA A 90 -6.59 -5.72 -12.37
N PRO A 91 -7.33 -5.74 -13.49
CA PRO A 91 -8.20 -6.87 -13.85
C PRO A 91 -7.49 -8.23 -13.92
N GLU A 92 -6.25 -8.25 -14.42
CA GLU A 92 -5.39 -9.44 -14.45
C GLU A 92 -4.96 -9.90 -13.06
N ASN A 93 -5.01 -9.01 -12.07
CA ASN A 93 -4.61 -9.25 -10.69
C ASN A 93 -5.80 -9.23 -9.72
N ARG A 94 -6.95 -9.80 -10.16
CA ARG A 94 -8.23 -9.95 -9.42
C ARG A 94 -9.18 -8.76 -9.51
N GLY A 95 -8.70 -7.54 -9.75
CA GLY A 95 -9.57 -6.36 -9.89
C GLY A 95 -10.30 -5.97 -8.61
N VAL A 96 -9.66 -6.12 -7.45
CA VAL A 96 -10.23 -5.83 -6.13
C VAL A 96 -9.55 -4.62 -5.49
N MET A 97 -10.35 -3.77 -4.84
CA MET A 97 -9.87 -2.58 -4.11
C MET A 97 -9.79 -2.79 -2.60
N TYR A 98 -10.04 -4.02 -2.16
CA TYR A 98 -9.89 -4.47 -0.78
C TYR A 98 -9.33 -5.88 -0.79
N VAL A 99 -8.36 -6.11 0.09
CA VAL A 99 -7.71 -7.38 0.33
C VAL A 99 -7.79 -7.64 1.82
N GLU A 100 -8.18 -8.86 2.19
CA GLU A 100 -8.26 -9.25 3.60
C GLU A 100 -6.89 -9.09 4.27
N THR A 101 -6.85 -8.49 5.45
CA THR A 101 -5.57 -8.14 6.11
C THR A 101 -4.69 -9.36 6.39
N PHE A 102 -5.30 -10.49 6.76
CA PHE A 102 -4.59 -11.76 6.97
C PHE A 102 -3.91 -12.28 5.68
N GLU A 103 -4.48 -11.97 4.51
CA GLU A 103 -3.89 -12.36 3.22
C GLU A 103 -2.59 -11.58 3.00
N ILE A 104 -2.64 -10.26 3.21
CA ILE A 104 -1.45 -9.38 3.13
C ILE A 104 -0.40 -9.79 4.17
N ALA A 105 -0.80 -10.00 5.44
CA ALA A 105 0.11 -10.39 6.50
C ALA A 105 0.85 -11.70 6.17
N ARG A 106 0.13 -12.70 5.64
CA ARG A 106 0.74 -13.96 5.22
C ARG A 106 1.72 -13.77 4.07
N GLU A 107 1.37 -12.99 3.05
CA GLU A 107 2.26 -12.78 1.90
C GLU A 107 3.53 -12.00 2.27
N VAL A 108 3.41 -11.02 3.16
CA VAL A 108 4.56 -10.31 3.71
C VAL A 108 5.43 -11.27 4.53
N ALA A 109 4.85 -12.10 5.39
CA ALA A 109 5.59 -13.12 6.14
C ALA A 109 6.34 -14.09 5.20
N ASP A 110 5.66 -14.62 4.19
CA ASP A 110 6.23 -15.51 3.19
C ASP A 110 7.36 -14.85 2.37
N ALA A 111 7.35 -13.52 2.25
CA ALA A 111 8.41 -12.75 1.58
C ALA A 111 9.60 -12.46 2.49
N LEU A 112 9.38 -12.31 3.82
CA LEU A 112 10.44 -12.10 4.81
C LEU A 112 11.27 -13.37 5.07
N ASP A 113 10.69 -14.55 4.88
CA ASP A 113 11.35 -15.85 5.11
C ASP A 113 12.22 -16.33 3.92
N ARG A 114 12.37 -15.52 2.86
CA ARG A 114 13.10 -15.88 1.63
C ARG A 114 14.59 -15.51 1.63
#